data_AF-A0A541BXN9-F1
#
_entry.id   AF-A0A541BXN9-F1
#
_cell.length_a   1.000
_cell.length_b   1.000
_cell.length_c   1.000
_cell.angle_alpha   90.00
_cell.angle_beta   90.00
_cell.angle_gamma   90.00
#
_symmetry.space_group_name_H-M   'P 1'
#
loop_
_entity.id
_entity.type
_entity.pdbx_description
1 polymer ?
#
loop_
_entity_poly.entity_id
_entity_poly.type
_entity_poly.pdbx_seq_one_letter_code
_entity_poly.pdbx_strand_id
1 'polypeptide(L)'
;MAAPRIALIHALRLSPPAIMEAFARLWPGPFLMNLLDDSLSADLARAGGLTPAMTERFLDLAAYARRCGADAILFTCSAFGPAIEAVKAAHPGVPVLKPNEAMIEAALDAAPSGRIGLVATFRPTFASMRPEFAQAAAARGIALDLREGFAEGAMAALEAGDGAGHDARAAEA
;
A
#
# COMPACT_ATOMS: atom_id res chain seq x y z
N MET A 1 -17.87 -4.73 22.85
CA MET A 1 -17.26 -3.55 22.20
C MET A 1 -17.89 -3.40 20.83
N ALA A 2 -18.15 -2.18 20.35
CA ALA A 2 -18.63 -1.96 18.99
C ALA A 2 -17.57 -2.43 17.98
N ALA A 3 -18.01 -2.91 16.81
CA ALA A 3 -17.09 -3.25 15.72
C ALA A 3 -16.28 -2.00 15.31
N PRO A 4 -14.94 -2.10 15.18
CA PRO A 4 -14.13 -0.94 14.82
C PRO A 4 -14.45 -0.50 13.39
N ARG A 5 -14.41 0.81 13.13
CA ARG A 5 -14.49 1.37 11.78
C ARG A 5 -13.07 1.54 11.22
N ILE A 6 -12.78 0.89 10.11
CA ILE A 6 -11.49 0.99 9.42
C ILE A 6 -11.67 1.81 8.15
N ALA A 7 -10.99 2.95 8.06
CA ALA A 7 -10.92 3.71 6.83
C ALA A 7 -9.88 3.08 5.90
N LEU A 8 -10.29 2.77 4.68
CA LEU A 8 -9.46 2.25 3.61
C LEU A 8 -9.32 3.37 2.56
N ILE A 9 -8.14 3.97 2.46
CA ILE A 9 -7.89 5.10 1.54
C ILE A 9 -7.12 4.59 0.32
N HIS A 10 -7.75 4.73 -0.85
CA HIS A 10 -7.32 4.15 -2.12
C HIS A 10 -6.91 5.21 -3.13
N ALA A 11 -5.91 4.88 -3.94
CA ALA A 11 -5.45 5.69 -5.08
C ALA A 11 -5.74 5.03 -6.45
N LEU A 12 -6.29 3.81 -6.45
CA LEU A 12 -6.59 3.03 -7.64
C LEU A 12 -7.97 2.36 -7.50
N ARG A 13 -8.74 2.35 -8.59
CA ARG A 13 -10.08 1.72 -8.64
C ARG A 13 -10.05 0.21 -8.39
N LEU A 14 -8.92 -0.45 -8.66
CA LEU A 14 -8.75 -1.88 -8.52
C LEU A 14 -8.42 -2.30 -7.07
N SER A 15 -8.04 -1.37 -6.21
CA SER A 15 -7.67 -1.66 -4.80
C SER A 15 -8.86 -2.04 -3.91
N PRO A 16 -10.02 -1.35 -3.93
CA PRO A 16 -11.12 -1.66 -3.01
C PRO A 16 -11.61 -3.12 -3.06
N PRO A 17 -11.88 -3.74 -4.23
CA PRO A 17 -12.34 -5.12 -4.28
C PRO A 17 -11.36 -6.10 -3.62
N ALA A 18 -10.07 -6.00 -3.94
CA ALA A 18 -9.04 -6.89 -3.41
C ALA A 18 -8.87 -6.75 -1.88
N ILE A 19 -8.89 -5.52 -1.37
CA ILE A 19 -8.76 -5.26 0.06
C ILE A 19 -10.01 -5.72 0.82
N MET A 20 -11.21 -5.46 0.29
CA MET A 20 -12.46 -5.92 0.90
C MET A 20 -12.54 -7.44 0.96
N GLU A 21 -12.10 -8.14 -0.08
CA GLU A 21 -12.00 -9.60 -0.07
C GLU A 21 -11.05 -10.11 1.02
N ALA A 22 -9.87 -9.48 1.16
CA ALA A 22 -8.92 -9.84 2.20
C ALA A 22 -9.50 -9.66 3.61
N PHE A 23 -10.21 -8.55 3.88
CA PHE A 23 -10.94 -8.36 5.14
C PHE A 23 -12.03 -9.41 5.34
N ALA A 24 -12.86 -9.69 4.33
CA ALA A 24 -13.92 -10.69 4.46
C ALA A 24 -13.37 -12.08 4.82
N ARG A 25 -12.20 -12.45 4.28
CA ARG A 25 -11.54 -13.73 4.55
C ARG A 25 -10.82 -13.78 5.90
N LEU A 26 -10.08 -12.72 6.25
CA LEU A 26 -9.14 -12.75 7.38
C LEU A 26 -9.69 -12.10 8.65
N TRP A 27 -10.53 -11.07 8.51
CA TRP A 27 -11.09 -10.32 9.63
C TRP A 27 -12.41 -9.62 9.26
N PRO A 28 -13.54 -10.34 9.18
CA PRO A 28 -14.82 -9.80 8.68
C PRO A 28 -15.57 -8.91 9.68
N GLY A 29 -15.07 -8.80 10.92
CA GLY A 29 -15.75 -8.08 12.01
C GLY A 29 -15.82 -6.54 11.90
N PRO A 30 -14.83 -5.82 11.35
CA PRO A 30 -14.86 -4.36 11.28
C PRO A 30 -15.87 -3.80 10.27
N PHE A 31 -16.27 -2.55 10.51
CA PHE A 31 -16.98 -1.75 9.51
C PHE A 31 -15.98 -1.08 8.57
N LEU A 32 -16.02 -1.42 7.28
CA LEU A 32 -15.09 -0.86 6.29
C LEU A 32 -15.64 0.43 5.69
N MET A 33 -14.84 1.49 5.72
CA MET A 33 -15.12 2.78 5.09
C MET A 33 -14.14 3.01 3.94
N ASN A 34 -14.59 2.81 2.70
CA ASN A 34 -13.74 3.03 1.52
C ASN A 34 -13.77 4.50 1.09
N LEU A 35 -12.59 5.10 0.93
CA LEU A 35 -12.40 6.40 0.31
C LEU A 35 -11.48 6.23 -0.88
N LEU A 36 -11.98 6.49 -2.08
CA LEU A 36 -11.20 6.45 -3.30
C LEU A 36 -10.96 7.86 -3.79
N ASP A 37 -9.69 8.17 -3.97
CA ASP A 37 -9.26 9.32 -4.74
C ASP A 37 -8.50 8.81 -5.97
N ASP A 38 -9.24 8.66 -7.06
CA ASP A 38 -8.76 8.04 -8.30
C ASP A 38 -7.84 8.95 -9.13
N SER A 39 -7.62 10.21 -8.73
CA SER A 39 -6.69 11.11 -9.41
C SER A 39 -5.27 11.05 -8.82
N LEU A 40 -5.09 10.55 -7.60
CA LEU A 40 -3.81 10.54 -6.88
C LEU A 40 -2.66 9.96 -7.71
N SER A 41 -2.87 8.76 -8.27
CA SER A 41 -1.84 8.06 -9.05
C SER A 41 -1.48 8.82 -10.33
N ALA A 42 -2.48 9.40 -11.00
CA ALA A 42 -2.27 10.19 -12.22
C ALA A 42 -1.58 11.53 -11.94
N ASP A 43 -1.92 12.17 -10.81
CA ASP A 43 -1.29 13.41 -10.38
C ASP A 43 0.17 13.18 -9.98
N LEU A 44 0.47 12.07 -9.27
CA LEU A 44 1.83 11.67 -8.93
C LEU A 44 2.69 11.46 -10.18
N ALA A 45 2.16 10.73 -11.16
CA ALA A 45 2.83 10.51 -12.43
C ALA A 45 3.10 11.84 -13.18
N ARG A 46 2.12 12.74 -13.21
CA ARG A 46 2.25 14.06 -13.87
C ARG A 46 3.28 14.96 -13.19
N ALA A 47 3.34 14.93 -11.87
CA ALA A 47 4.28 15.73 -11.09
C ALA A 47 5.72 15.14 -11.09
N GLY A 48 5.87 13.87 -11.49
CA GLY A 48 7.16 13.16 -11.48
C GLY A 48 7.63 12.78 -10.07
N GLY A 49 6.82 13.00 -9.04
CA GLY A 49 7.18 12.75 -7.65
C GLY A 49 6.19 13.36 -6.66
N LEU A 50 6.34 12.98 -5.39
CA LEU A 50 5.48 13.46 -4.31
C LEU A 50 5.71 14.96 -4.08
N THR A 51 4.63 15.73 -3.99
CA THR A 51 4.68 17.17 -3.73
C THR A 51 4.10 17.51 -2.35
N PRO A 52 4.43 18.68 -1.76
CA PRO A 52 3.81 19.12 -0.51
C PRO A 52 2.28 19.17 -0.58
N ALA A 53 1.72 19.58 -1.73
CA ALA A 53 0.26 19.61 -1.93
C ALA A 53 -0.36 18.20 -1.89
N MET A 54 0.35 17.16 -2.35
CA MET A 54 -0.11 15.78 -2.20
C MET A 54 -0.07 15.33 -0.74
N THR A 55 0.94 15.73 0.02
CA THR A 55 0.99 15.44 1.46
C THR A 55 -0.18 16.08 2.20
N GLU A 56 -0.49 17.36 1.93
CA GLU A 56 -1.66 18.04 2.50
C GLU A 56 -2.97 17.32 2.15
N ARG A 57 -3.12 16.90 0.88
CA ARG A 57 -4.28 16.10 0.46
C ARG A 57 -4.44 14.80 1.25
N PHE A 58 -3.34 14.11 1.58
CA PHE A 58 -3.38 12.91 2.43
C PHE A 58 -3.81 13.24 3.87
N LEU A 59 -3.33 14.35 4.43
CA LEU A 59 -3.77 14.85 5.73
C LEU A 59 -5.27 15.16 5.73
N ASP A 60 -5.77 15.81 4.67
CA ASP A 60 -7.19 16.13 4.53
C ASP A 60 -8.07 14.88 4.43
N LEU A 61 -7.66 13.89 3.64
CA LEU A 61 -8.36 12.61 3.51
C LEU A 61 -8.41 11.86 4.85
N ALA A 62 -7.29 11.83 5.58
CA ALA A 62 -7.22 11.21 6.89
C ALA A 62 -8.08 11.95 7.92
N ALA A 63 -8.03 13.29 7.94
CA ALA A 63 -8.85 14.11 8.81
C ALA A 63 -10.35 13.93 8.51
N TYR A 64 -10.74 13.83 7.24
CA TYR A 64 -12.09 13.48 6.83
C TYR A 64 -12.50 12.11 7.37
N ALA A 65 -11.68 11.08 7.17
CA ALA A 65 -11.94 9.73 7.69
C ALA A 65 -12.12 9.72 9.23
N ARG A 66 -11.29 10.48 9.95
CA ARG A 66 -11.40 10.65 11.41
C ARG A 66 -12.69 11.33 11.82
N ARG A 67 -13.12 12.39 11.13
CA ARG A 67 -14.41 13.07 11.40
C ARG A 67 -15.60 12.15 11.14
N CYS A 68 -15.48 11.18 10.23
CA CYS A 68 -16.47 10.12 10.01
C CYS A 68 -16.41 8.99 11.06
N GLY A 69 -15.56 9.10 12.08
CA GLY A 69 -15.47 8.15 13.18
C GLY A 69 -14.70 6.88 12.84
N ALA A 70 -13.68 6.95 11.98
CA ALA A 70 -12.77 5.84 11.76
C ALA A 70 -11.84 5.65 12.97
N ASP A 71 -11.73 4.42 13.47
CA ASP A 71 -10.87 4.03 14.59
C ASP A 71 -9.42 3.82 14.15
N ALA A 72 -9.22 3.37 12.91
CA ALA A 72 -7.91 3.18 12.27
C ALA A 72 -7.98 3.51 10.78
N ILE A 73 -6.81 3.76 10.17
CA ILE A 73 -6.65 4.10 8.75
C ILE A 73 -5.64 3.14 8.12
N LEU A 74 -6.02 2.50 7.03
CA LEU A 74 -5.13 1.73 6.16
C LEU A 74 -5.09 2.41 4.79
N PHE A 75 -3.92 2.85 4.38
CA PHE A 75 -3.68 3.23 2.99
C PHE A 75 -3.42 1.98 2.15
N THR A 76 -3.90 1.99 0.91
CA THR A 76 -3.83 0.81 0.02
C THR A 76 -2.90 1.01 -1.17
N CYS A 77 -2.16 2.12 -1.21
CA CYS A 77 -1.17 2.43 -2.25
C CYS A 77 0.24 2.61 -1.65
N SER A 78 1.23 1.94 -2.24
CA SER A 78 2.64 1.95 -1.81
C SER A 78 3.42 3.18 -2.27
N ALA A 79 2.89 3.99 -3.19
CA ALA A 79 3.64 5.07 -3.84
C ALA A 79 3.75 6.36 -3.00
N PHE A 80 3.03 6.43 -1.87
CA PHE A 80 2.85 7.65 -1.07
C PHE A 80 3.44 7.56 0.34
N GLY A 81 4.43 6.68 0.56
CA GLY A 81 5.03 6.41 1.88
C GLY A 81 5.29 7.65 2.74
N PRO A 82 6.01 8.69 2.25
CA PRO A 82 6.27 9.90 3.05
C PRO A 82 5.01 10.69 3.44
N ALA A 83 3.99 10.74 2.57
CA ALA A 83 2.72 11.39 2.91
C ALA A 83 1.95 10.60 3.97
N ILE A 84 2.01 9.26 3.92
CA ILE A 84 1.41 8.39 4.93
C ILE A 84 2.11 8.55 6.30
N GLU A 85 3.44 8.70 6.31
CA GLU A 85 4.18 9.00 7.55
C GLU A 85 3.78 10.36 8.14
N ALA A 86 3.56 11.38 7.31
CA ALA A 86 3.04 12.67 7.77
C ALA A 86 1.65 12.53 8.43
N VAL A 87 0.76 11.70 7.85
CA VAL A 87 -0.54 11.37 8.44
C VAL A 87 -0.38 10.68 9.79
N LYS A 88 0.52 9.69 9.88
CA LYS A 88 0.80 8.97 11.12
C LYS A 88 1.31 9.91 12.22
N ALA A 89 2.20 10.83 11.86
CA ALA A 89 2.70 11.85 12.78
C ALA A 89 1.62 12.86 13.23
N ALA A 90 0.69 13.22 12.34
CA ALA A 90 -0.41 14.14 12.63
C ALA A 90 -1.51 13.55 13.53
N HIS A 91 -1.60 12.21 13.62
CA HIS A 91 -2.61 11.50 14.40
C HIS A 91 -2.01 10.53 15.44
N PRO A 92 -1.21 11.02 16.41
CA PRO A 92 -0.60 10.18 17.44
C PRO A 92 -1.69 9.57 18.33
N GLY A 93 -1.91 8.27 18.22
CA GLY A 93 -2.99 7.55 18.92
C GLY A 93 -4.03 6.92 17.99
N VAL A 94 -3.94 7.16 16.69
CA VAL A 94 -4.69 6.44 15.67
C VAL A 94 -3.75 5.47 14.96
N PRO A 95 -4.10 4.17 14.86
CA PRO A 95 -3.35 3.27 13.99
C PRO A 95 -3.48 3.73 12.54
N VAL A 96 -2.36 4.17 11.97
CA VAL A 96 -2.22 4.54 10.55
C VAL A 96 -1.17 3.62 9.95
N LEU A 97 -1.58 2.82 8.97
CA LEU A 97 -0.73 1.81 8.34
C LEU A 97 -0.57 2.05 6.84
N LYS A 98 0.64 1.81 6.34
CA LYS A 98 0.90 1.61 4.91
C LYS A 98 0.42 0.23 4.46
N PRO A 99 0.26 0.01 3.13
CA PRO A 99 -0.18 -1.29 2.64
C PRO A 99 0.86 -2.41 2.78
N ASN A 100 2.14 -2.08 2.90
CA ASN A 100 3.22 -3.07 2.71
C ASN A 100 3.97 -3.44 3.99
N GLU A 101 3.76 -2.72 5.10
CA GLU A 101 4.51 -2.93 6.36
C GLU A 101 4.50 -4.40 6.78
N ALA A 102 3.30 -4.98 6.93
CA ALA A 102 3.14 -6.37 7.34
C ALA A 102 3.73 -7.39 6.34
N MET A 103 3.69 -7.08 5.04
CA MET A 103 4.28 -7.94 4.01
C MET A 103 5.82 -7.93 4.09
N ILE A 104 6.43 -6.75 4.29
CA ILE A 104 7.88 -6.60 4.44
C ILE A 104 8.35 -7.35 5.68
N GLU A 105 7.64 -7.20 6.80
CA GLU A 105 7.96 -7.88 8.04
C GLU A 105 7.91 -9.40 7.87
N ALA A 106 6.84 -9.93 7.27
CA ALA A 106 6.70 -11.36 7.01
C ALA A 106 7.78 -11.90 6.06
N ALA A 107 8.17 -11.14 5.04
CA ALA A 107 9.22 -11.53 4.11
C ALA A 107 10.59 -11.62 4.82
N LEU A 108 10.91 -10.67 5.70
CA LEU A 108 12.14 -10.69 6.49
C LEU A 108 12.16 -11.81 7.54
N ASP A 109 11.01 -12.14 8.13
CA ASP A 109 10.87 -13.27 9.05
C ASP A 109 11.08 -14.61 8.32
N ALA A 110 10.53 -14.74 7.11
CA ALA A 110 10.66 -15.94 6.30
C ALA A 110 12.07 -16.13 5.69
N ALA A 111 12.79 -15.03 5.47
CA ALA A 111 14.11 -15.03 4.84
C ALA A 111 15.17 -14.36 5.73
N PRO A 112 15.58 -14.99 6.86
CA PRO A 112 16.60 -14.43 7.76
C PRO A 112 17.97 -14.25 7.09
N SER A 113 18.21 -14.94 5.96
CA SER A 113 19.41 -14.73 5.12
C SER A 113 19.41 -13.40 4.36
N GLY A 114 18.28 -12.69 4.32
CA GLY A 114 18.11 -11.42 3.59
C GLY A 114 17.91 -11.55 2.08
N ARG A 115 17.91 -12.76 1.50
CA ARG A 115 17.62 -12.97 0.07
C ARG A 115 16.12 -12.94 -0.18
N ILE A 116 15.63 -11.86 -0.78
CA ILE A 116 14.20 -11.60 -1.01
C ILE A 116 13.96 -11.24 -2.48
N GLY A 117 12.95 -11.85 -3.08
CA GLY A 117 12.41 -11.45 -4.38
C GLY A 117 11.21 -10.50 -4.19
N LEU A 118 11.20 -9.38 -4.91
CA LEU A 118 10.10 -8.42 -4.99
C LEU A 118 9.55 -8.41 -6.41
N VAL A 119 8.37 -8.98 -6.60
CA VAL A 119 7.66 -8.94 -7.88
C VAL A 119 6.61 -7.83 -7.85
N ALA A 120 6.53 -7.03 -8.91
CA ALA A 120 5.52 -5.99 -9.03
C ALA A 120 5.01 -5.85 -10.47
N THR A 121 3.73 -5.50 -10.59
CA THR A 121 3.05 -5.24 -11.88
C THR A 121 2.99 -3.75 -12.22
N PHE A 122 3.31 -2.89 -11.23
CA PHE A 122 3.39 -1.44 -11.38
C PHE A 122 4.81 -0.95 -11.10
N ARG A 123 5.50 -0.47 -12.14
CA ARG A 123 6.94 -0.14 -12.08
C ARG A 123 7.31 0.89 -11.01
N PRO A 124 6.53 1.95 -10.74
CA PRO A 124 6.85 2.91 -9.69
C PRO A 124 6.94 2.31 -8.27
N THR A 125 6.36 1.12 -8.04
CA THR A 125 6.44 0.42 -6.75
C THR A 125 7.88 0.16 -6.29
N PHE A 126 8.81 -0.15 -7.21
CA PHE A 126 10.20 -0.43 -6.83
C PHE A 126 10.89 0.77 -6.18
N ALA A 127 10.62 1.98 -6.67
CA ALA A 127 11.21 3.20 -6.13
C ALA A 127 10.78 3.46 -4.68
N SER A 128 9.53 3.13 -4.31
CA SER A 128 9.04 3.29 -2.94
C SER A 128 9.38 2.09 -2.03
N MET A 129 9.37 0.87 -2.56
CA MET A 129 9.58 -0.34 -1.75
C MET A 129 11.04 -0.60 -1.38
N ARG A 130 12.01 -0.26 -2.23
CA ARG A 130 13.45 -0.41 -1.93
C ARG A 130 13.84 0.22 -0.59
N PRO A 131 13.56 1.51 -0.33
CA PRO A 131 13.92 2.13 0.95
C PRO A 131 13.13 1.54 2.12
N GLU A 132 11.87 1.15 1.94
CA GLU A 132 11.07 0.53 3.02
C GLU A 132 11.66 -0.83 3.45
N PHE A 133 12.02 -1.69 2.49
CA PHE A 133 12.72 -2.94 2.78
C PHE A 133 14.09 -2.71 3.42
N ALA A 134 14.88 -1.77 2.89
CA ALA A 134 16.20 -1.46 3.43
C ALA A 134 16.12 -0.97 4.89
N GLN A 135 15.17 -0.10 5.20
CA GLN A 135 14.93 0.39 6.56
C GLN A 135 14.50 -0.75 7.50
N ALA A 136 13.56 -1.59 7.09
CA ALA A 136 13.07 -2.71 7.89
C ALA A 136 14.17 -3.77 8.13
N ALA A 137 14.98 -4.08 7.11
CA ALA A 137 16.09 -5.02 7.24
C ALA A 137 17.19 -4.47 8.16
N ALA A 138 17.55 -3.19 8.00
CA ALA A 138 18.55 -2.54 8.85
C ALA A 138 18.13 -2.51 10.32
N ALA A 139 16.84 -2.24 10.62
CA ALA A 139 16.30 -2.28 11.96
C ALA A 139 16.42 -3.67 12.64
N ARG A 140 16.56 -4.73 11.83
CA ARG A 140 16.72 -6.13 12.28
C ARG A 140 18.15 -6.65 12.16
N GLY A 141 19.09 -5.84 11.70
CA GLY A 141 20.47 -6.28 11.43
C GLY A 141 20.61 -7.29 10.29
N ILE A 142 19.64 -7.31 9.35
CA ILE A 142 19.64 -8.24 8.22
C ILE A 142 20.35 -7.59 7.02
N ALA A 143 21.33 -8.28 6.44
CA ALA A 143 21.96 -7.89 5.18
C ALA A 143 21.04 -8.23 4.00
N LEU A 144 20.37 -7.22 3.46
CA LEU A 144 19.35 -7.40 2.40
C LEU A 144 19.99 -7.60 1.01
N ASP A 145 19.59 -8.69 0.33
CA ASP A 145 19.77 -8.91 -1.11
C ASP A 145 18.38 -8.95 -1.76
N LEU A 146 17.89 -7.78 -2.16
CA LEU A 146 16.57 -7.60 -2.76
C LEU A 146 16.67 -7.68 -4.28
N ARG A 147 15.98 -8.65 -4.88
CA ARG A 147 15.91 -8.85 -6.34
C ARG A 147 14.54 -8.48 -6.86
N GLU A 148 14.49 -7.74 -7.95
CA GLU A 148 13.24 -7.22 -8.50
C GLU A 148 12.84 -7.95 -9.78
N GLY A 149 11.59 -8.39 -9.83
CA GLY A 149 10.95 -8.96 -11.03
C GLY A 149 9.81 -8.05 -11.47
N PHE A 150 9.89 -7.46 -12.66
CA PHE A 150 8.80 -6.66 -13.20
C PHE A 150 7.94 -7.51 -14.13
N ALA A 151 6.67 -7.68 -13.77
CA ALA A 151 5.69 -8.40 -14.57
C ALA A 151 5.14 -7.47 -15.67
N GLU A 152 5.86 -7.39 -16.78
CA GLU A 152 5.53 -6.50 -17.89
C GLU A 152 4.15 -6.81 -18.49
N GLY A 153 3.34 -5.76 -18.65
CA GLY A 153 1.97 -5.88 -19.20
C GLY A 153 0.94 -6.46 -18.23
N ALA A 154 1.31 -6.94 -17.04
CA ALA A 154 0.35 -7.51 -16.09
C ALA A 154 -0.70 -6.49 -15.63
N MET A 155 -0.28 -5.27 -15.27
CA MET A 155 -1.23 -4.23 -14.86
C MET A 155 -2.19 -3.83 -15.99
N ALA A 156 -1.71 -3.74 -17.23
CA ALA A 156 -2.57 -3.43 -18.38
C ALA A 156 -3.61 -4.53 -18.63
N ALA A 157 -3.24 -5.81 -18.43
CA ALA A 157 -4.20 -6.91 -18.49
C ALA A 157 -5.28 -6.76 -17.40
N LEU A 158 -4.88 -6.45 -16.17
CA LEU A 158 -5.82 -6.24 -15.06
C LEU A 158 -6.78 -5.06 -15.32
N GLU A 159 -6.26 -3.94 -15.84
CA GLU A 159 -7.06 -2.77 -16.23
C GLU A 159 -8.05 -3.08 -17.36
N ALA A 160 -7.71 -4.01 -18.26
CA ALA A 160 -8.59 -4.51 -19.30
C ALA A 160 -9.61 -5.57 -18.81
N GLY A 161 -9.58 -5.93 -17.52
CA GLY A 161 -10.44 -6.96 -16.93
C GLY A 161 -9.94 -8.39 -17.11
N ASP A 162 -8.72 -8.58 -17.64
CA ASP A 162 -8.06 -9.87 -17.80
C ASP A 162 -7.22 -10.23 -16.57
N GLY A 163 -7.90 -10.66 -15.50
CA GLY A 163 -7.26 -11.08 -14.26
C GLY A 163 -6.38 -12.33 -14.42
N ALA A 164 -6.81 -13.29 -15.24
CA ALA A 164 -6.03 -14.51 -15.50
C ALA A 164 -4.72 -14.20 -16.23
N GLY A 165 -4.76 -13.31 -17.22
CA GLY A 165 -3.57 -12.84 -17.92
C GLY A 165 -2.68 -11.93 -17.08
N HIS A 166 -3.22 -11.20 -16.09
CA HIS A 166 -2.42 -10.51 -15.07
C HIS A 166 -1.61 -11.52 -14.25
N ASP A 167 -2.27 -12.55 -13.71
CA ASP A 167 -1.64 -13.52 -12.81
C ASP A 167 -0.60 -14.38 -13.53
N ALA A 168 -0.88 -14.79 -14.78
CA ALA A 168 0.09 -15.53 -15.61
C ALA A 168 1.39 -14.75 -15.82
N ARG A 169 1.29 -13.46 -16.16
CA ARG A 169 2.45 -12.57 -16.35
C ARG A 169 3.20 -12.33 -15.04
N ALA A 170 2.50 -12.24 -13.92
CA ALA A 170 3.11 -12.11 -12.60
C ALA A 170 3.92 -13.36 -12.20
N ALA A 171 3.45 -14.55 -12.59
CA ALA A 171 4.14 -15.81 -12.30
C ALA A 171 5.41 -16.04 -13.14
N GLU A 172 5.52 -15.39 -14.31
CA GLU A 172 6.68 -15.51 -15.22
C GLU A 172 7.84 -14.55 -14.86
N ALA A 173 7.59 -13.55 -14.00
CA ALA A 173 8.54 -12.48 -13.66
C ALA A 173 9.53 -12.86 -12.54
#